data_AF-A0AA35XAE9-F1
#
_entry.id   AF-A0AA35XAE9-F1
#
_cell.length_a   1.000
_cell.length_b   1.000
_cell.length_c   1.000
_cell.angle_alpha   90.00
_cell.angle_beta   90.00
_cell.angle_gamma   90.00
#
_symmetry.space_group_name_H-M   'P 1'
#
loop_
_entity.id
_entity.type
_entity.pdbx_description
1 polymer ?
#
loop_
_entity_poly.entity_id
_entity_poly.type
_entity_poly.pdbx_seq_one_letter_code
_entity_poly.pdbx_strand_id
1 'polypeptide(L)'
;MSRIYRMRNAVYCCAGGLLCLNFIPHTFPSLPARSLSWVGNEPPPQLVDHVHKIAHVMGLPQTEKINVFLGKGLTSMTFGSTWLPNGAAIGLPRTVLFQNPEDVRNSFLESAGAPIDWDSELGTSLTAALTPSTQQINFVIGKLCHLFIL
;
A
#
# COMPACT_ATOMS: atom_id res chain seq x y z
N MET A 1 -17.75 40.44 23.64
CA MET A 1 -16.43 39.75 23.56
C MET A 1 -16.46 38.22 23.74
N SER A 2 -17.37 37.62 24.53
CA SER A 2 -17.30 36.17 24.84
C SER A 2 -17.67 35.21 23.69
N ARG A 3 -18.52 35.61 22.73
CA ARG A 3 -18.89 34.77 21.57
C ARG A 3 -17.73 34.52 20.60
N ILE A 4 -16.86 35.51 20.39
CA ILE A 4 -15.72 35.41 19.46
C ILE A 4 -14.67 34.43 20.01
N TYR A 5 -14.44 34.43 21.33
CA TYR A 5 -13.54 33.47 21.99
C TYR A 5 -14.05 32.04 21.93
N ARG A 6 -15.36 31.83 22.10
CA ARG A 6 -15.99 30.51 21.95
C ARG A 6 -15.84 29.96 20.53
N MET A 7 -16.03 30.79 19.51
CA MET A 7 -15.85 30.39 18.10
C MET A 7 -14.39 30.05 17.79
N ARG A 8 -13.41 30.84 18.24
CA ARG A 8 -11.98 30.53 18.07
C ARG A 8 -11.59 29.20 18.70
N ASN A 9 -12.04 28.93 19.92
CA ASN A 9 -11.73 27.68 20.61
C ASN A 9 -12.37 26.47 19.92
N ALA A 10 -13.59 26.62 19.41
CA ALA A 10 -14.24 25.56 18.63
C ALA A 10 -13.46 25.25 17.34
N VAL A 11 -13.00 26.27 16.61
CA VAL A 11 -12.18 26.09 15.40
C VAL A 11 -10.85 25.40 15.74
N TYR A 12 -10.19 25.77 16.84
CA TYR A 12 -8.96 25.09 17.27
C TYR A 12 -9.19 23.63 17.66
N CYS A 13 -10.26 23.32 18.39
CA CYS A 13 -10.62 21.95 18.72
C CYS A 13 -10.94 21.12 17.45
N CYS A 14 -11.65 21.70 16.49
CA CYS A 14 -11.93 21.03 15.21
C CYS A 14 -10.66 20.80 14.38
N ALA A 15 -9.81 21.82 14.25
CA ALA A 15 -8.55 21.71 13.51
C ALA A 15 -7.59 20.70 14.16
N GLY A 16 -7.46 20.75 15.49
CA GLY A 16 -6.67 19.78 16.25
C GLY A 16 -7.25 18.36 16.14
N GLY A 17 -8.57 18.21 16.21
CA GLY A 17 -9.26 16.93 16.02
C GLY A 17 -9.02 16.33 14.63
N LEU A 18 -9.18 17.13 13.58
CA LEU A 18 -8.90 16.71 12.19
C LEU A 18 -7.44 16.33 12.00
N LEU A 19 -6.52 17.07 12.62
CA LEU A 19 -5.10 16.75 12.57
C LEU A 19 -4.83 15.40 13.23
N CYS A 20 -5.30 15.19 14.47
CA CYS A 20 -5.16 13.91 15.17
C CYS A 20 -5.76 12.74 14.37
N LEU A 21 -6.94 12.91 13.78
CA LEU A 21 -7.58 11.87 12.96
C LEU A 21 -6.75 11.51 11.72
N ASN A 22 -6.13 12.50 11.06
CA ASN A 22 -5.23 12.25 9.93
C ASN A 22 -3.91 11.57 10.35
N PHE A 23 -3.46 11.75 11.59
CA PHE A 23 -2.25 11.09 12.12
C PHE A 23 -2.48 9.63 12.57
N ILE A 24 -3.72 9.22 12.85
CA ILE A 24 -4.04 7.82 13.24
C ILE A 24 -3.51 6.78 12.25
N PRO A 25 -3.73 6.87 10.92
CA PRO A 25 -3.22 5.87 9.98
C PRO A 25 -1.69 5.82 9.91
N HIS A 26 -0.99 6.90 10.28
CA HIS A 26 0.47 6.94 10.36
C HIS A 26 0.98 6.35 11.68
N THR A 27 0.26 6.53 12.78
CA THR A 27 0.66 6.01 14.10
C THR A 27 0.25 4.55 14.31
N PHE A 28 -0.82 4.08 13.68
CA PHE A 28 -1.29 2.70 13.77
C PHE A 28 -1.49 2.10 12.36
N PRO A 29 -0.38 1.76 11.67
CA PRO A 29 -0.45 1.26 10.28
C PRO A 29 -1.22 -0.06 10.15
N SER A 30 -1.40 -0.80 11.24
CA SER A 30 -2.16 -2.06 11.28
C SER A 30 -3.66 -1.90 11.01
N LEU A 31 -4.26 -0.75 11.33
CA LEU A 31 -5.69 -0.49 11.11
C LEU A 31 -6.05 -0.37 9.62
N PRO A 32 -5.44 0.55 8.84
CA PRO A 32 -5.69 0.63 7.40
C PRO A 32 -5.18 -0.60 6.67
N ALA A 33 -4.03 -1.17 7.08
CA ALA A 33 -3.49 -2.39 6.48
C ALA A 33 -4.49 -3.55 6.57
N ARG A 34 -5.17 -3.72 7.71
CA ARG A 34 -6.19 -4.78 7.89
C ARG A 34 -7.47 -4.53 7.07
N SER A 35 -7.89 -3.28 6.90
CA SER A 35 -9.09 -2.95 6.12
C SER A 35 -8.86 -3.14 4.62
N LEU A 36 -7.67 -2.74 4.16
CA LEU A 36 -7.26 -2.74 2.75
C LEU A 36 -6.60 -4.05 2.32
N SER A 37 -6.22 -4.91 3.27
CA SER A 37 -5.68 -6.22 2.97
C SER A 37 -6.72 -7.08 2.26
N TRP A 38 -6.23 -7.86 1.31
CA TRP A 38 -7.02 -8.89 0.67
C TRP A 38 -7.22 -10.03 1.66
N VAL A 39 -8.49 -10.26 2.03
CA VAL A 39 -8.86 -11.25 3.04
C VAL A 39 -8.52 -12.64 2.54
N GLY A 40 -7.67 -13.37 3.28
CA GLY A 40 -7.38 -14.78 3.04
C GLY A 40 -6.05 -15.09 2.33
N ASN A 41 -5.25 -14.09 1.95
CA ASN A 41 -3.92 -14.32 1.39
C ASN A 41 -2.86 -13.45 2.07
N GLU A 42 -2.07 -14.08 2.94
CA GLU A 42 -0.84 -13.49 3.44
C GLU A 42 0.19 -13.41 2.30
N PRO A 43 1.06 -12.38 2.27
CA PRO A 43 2.10 -12.29 1.25
C PRO A 43 3.03 -13.50 1.38
N PRO A 44 3.49 -14.09 0.25
CA PRO A 44 4.49 -15.15 0.29
C PRO A 44 5.73 -14.70 1.06
N PRO A 45 6.35 -15.57 1.89
CA PRO A 45 7.53 -15.21 2.68
C PRO A 45 8.66 -14.62 1.82
N GLN A 46 8.83 -15.14 0.60
CA GLN A 46 9.81 -14.66 -0.38
C GLN A 46 9.63 -13.18 -0.74
N LEU A 47 8.38 -12.71 -0.82
CA LEU A 47 8.07 -11.31 -1.12
C LEU A 47 8.41 -10.42 0.08
N VAL A 48 8.13 -10.89 1.30
CA VAL A 48 8.47 -10.17 2.53
C VAL A 48 9.99 -10.02 2.66
N ASP A 49 10.73 -11.10 2.47
CA ASP A 49 12.20 -11.11 2.50
C ASP A 49 12.78 -10.16 1.43
N HIS A 50 12.16 -10.14 0.25
CA HIS A 50 12.57 -9.26 -0.85
C HIS A 50 12.35 -7.78 -0.52
N VAL A 51 11.21 -7.44 0.09
CA VAL A 51 10.93 -6.08 0.57
C VAL A 51 11.93 -5.66 1.65
N HIS A 52 12.23 -6.54 2.61
CA HIS A 52 13.22 -6.26 3.66
C HIS A 52 14.62 -6.06 3.10
N LYS A 53 15.03 -6.88 2.10
CA LYS A 53 16.29 -6.67 1.37
C LYS A 53 16.37 -5.31 0.71
N ILE A 54 15.32 -4.89 0.01
CA ILE A 54 15.29 -3.58 -0.66
C ILE A 54 15.31 -2.46 0.39
N ALA A 55 14.52 -2.58 1.46
CA ALA A 55 14.51 -1.61 2.55
C ALA A 55 15.90 -1.44 3.19
N HIS A 56 16.63 -2.54 3.37
CA HIS A 56 18.00 -2.53 3.88
C HIS A 56 18.97 -1.84 2.91
N VAL A 57 18.87 -2.13 1.61
CA VAL A 57 19.68 -1.45 0.57
C VAL A 57 19.39 0.06 0.52
N MET A 58 18.14 0.46 0.78
CA MET A 58 17.73 1.87 0.88
C MET A 58 18.17 2.56 2.17
N GLY A 59 18.83 1.85 3.09
CA GLY A 59 19.35 2.42 4.35
C GLY A 59 18.28 2.69 5.40
N LEU A 60 17.12 2.04 5.33
CA LEU A 60 16.07 2.20 6.34
C LEU A 60 16.50 1.56 7.68
N PRO A 61 16.34 2.26 8.81
CA PRO A 61 16.50 1.65 10.12
C PRO A 61 15.33 0.72 10.43
N GLN A 62 15.58 -0.34 11.20
CA GLN A 62 14.55 -1.23 11.75
C GLN A 62 13.63 -1.84 10.68
N THR A 63 14.23 -2.42 9.62
CA THR A 63 13.49 -3.03 8.51
C THR A 63 12.56 -4.16 8.94
N GLU A 64 12.86 -4.82 10.06
CA GLU A 64 12.03 -5.85 10.69
C GLU A 64 10.66 -5.33 11.15
N LYS A 65 10.50 -4.01 11.33
CA LYS A 65 9.22 -3.37 11.68
C LYS A 65 8.33 -3.07 10.48
N ILE A 66 8.76 -3.46 9.27
CA ILE A 66 7.98 -3.28 8.04
C ILE A 66 7.06 -4.49 7.86
N ASN A 67 5.77 -4.26 8.04
CA ASN A 67 4.72 -5.23 7.73
C ASN A 67 4.33 -5.15 6.26
N VAL A 68 4.41 -6.27 5.54
CA VAL A 68 3.97 -6.33 4.15
C VAL A 68 2.58 -6.95 4.08
N PHE A 69 1.73 -6.43 3.22
CA PHE A 69 0.42 -7.04 2.94
C PHE A 69 0.04 -6.85 1.47
N LEU A 70 -0.86 -7.71 0.99
CA LEU A 70 -1.42 -7.60 -0.35
C LEU A 70 -2.72 -6.80 -0.30
N GLY A 71 -2.77 -5.72 -1.07
CA GLY A 71 -3.95 -4.87 -1.18
C GLY A 71 -5.02 -5.47 -2.08
N LYS A 72 -6.29 -5.17 -1.79
CA LYS A 72 -7.43 -5.53 -2.67
C LYS A 72 -7.40 -4.83 -4.05
N GLY A 73 -6.69 -3.71 -4.15
CA GLY A 73 -6.63 -2.90 -5.36
C GLY A 73 -5.37 -3.11 -6.20
N LEU A 74 -5.27 -2.32 -7.27
CA LEU A 74 -4.10 -2.26 -8.15
C LEU A 74 -3.08 -1.19 -7.70
N THR A 75 -3.31 -0.53 -6.57
CA THR A 75 -2.46 0.54 -6.04
C THR A 75 -1.53 0.02 -4.95
N SER A 76 -0.28 0.47 -4.99
CA SER A 76 0.66 0.33 -3.88
C SER A 76 0.41 1.42 -2.83
N MET A 77 0.51 1.08 -1.56
CA MET A 77 0.26 2.00 -0.45
C MET A 77 1.32 1.85 0.63
N THR A 78 1.55 2.93 1.38
CA THR A 78 2.43 2.94 2.55
C THR A 78 1.71 3.55 3.74
N PHE A 79 1.94 2.98 4.92
CA PHE A 79 1.41 3.50 6.18
C PHE A 79 2.51 3.54 7.23
N GLY A 80 2.53 4.60 8.03
CA GLY A 80 3.51 4.79 9.10
C GLY A 80 4.94 5.03 8.63
N SER A 81 5.89 4.78 9.52
CA SER A 81 7.33 4.95 9.31
C SER A 81 8.08 4.00 10.24
N THR A 82 9.25 3.52 9.82
CA THR A 82 10.05 2.60 10.64
C THR A 82 10.57 3.24 11.93
N TRP A 83 10.57 4.58 12.00
CA TRP A 83 10.93 5.32 13.21
C TRP A 83 9.83 5.28 14.28
N LEU A 84 8.57 5.05 13.91
CA LEU A 84 7.46 5.01 14.85
C LEU A 84 7.44 3.68 15.64
N PRO A 85 6.94 3.68 16.88
CA PRO A 85 6.92 2.49 17.73
C PRO A 85 6.09 1.34 17.13
N ASN A 86 5.04 1.66 16.38
CA ASN A 86 4.17 0.68 15.71
C ASN A 86 4.65 0.30 14.30
N GLY A 87 5.83 0.77 13.90
CA GLY A 87 6.49 0.42 12.65
C GLY A 87 5.82 1.02 11.40
N ALA A 88 6.07 0.36 10.28
CA ALA A 88 5.56 0.74 8.97
C ALA A 88 4.80 -0.42 8.34
N ALA A 89 3.91 -0.12 7.40
CA ALA A 89 3.28 -1.12 6.56
C ALA A 89 3.36 -0.75 5.08
N ILE A 90 3.69 -1.74 4.25
CA ILE A 90 3.69 -1.65 2.80
C ILE A 90 2.56 -2.52 2.26
N GLY A 91 1.63 -1.90 1.53
CA GLY A 91 0.63 -2.58 0.73
C GLY A 91 1.10 -2.70 -0.71
N LEU A 92 1.27 -3.92 -1.20
CA LEU A 92 1.55 -4.19 -2.60
C LEU A 92 0.30 -4.68 -3.32
N PRO A 93 0.08 -4.32 -4.60
CA PRO A 93 -1.03 -4.85 -5.36
C PRO A 93 -0.83 -6.35 -5.60
N ARG A 94 -1.93 -7.12 -5.75
CA ARG A 94 -1.90 -8.56 -6.06
C ARG A 94 -1.08 -8.87 -7.32
N THR A 95 -0.96 -7.91 -8.24
CA THR A 95 -0.22 -8.04 -9.50
C THR A 95 1.26 -8.36 -9.31
N VAL A 96 1.86 -8.05 -8.15
CA VAL A 96 3.26 -8.45 -7.86
C VAL A 96 3.45 -9.97 -7.81
N LEU A 97 2.36 -10.73 -7.69
CA LEU A 97 2.39 -12.19 -7.73
C LEU A 97 2.24 -12.76 -9.15
N PHE A 98 1.83 -11.95 -10.12
CA PHE A 98 1.60 -12.43 -11.49
C PHE A 98 2.93 -12.52 -12.21
N GLN A 99 3.38 -13.75 -12.47
CA GLN A 99 4.62 -14.02 -13.19
C GLN A 99 4.35 -14.28 -14.67
N ASN A 100 3.19 -14.87 -14.97
CA ASN A 100 2.80 -15.26 -16.31
C ASN A 100 1.51 -14.57 -16.76
N PRO A 101 1.31 -14.38 -18.07
CA PRO A 101 0.04 -13.92 -18.64
C PRO A 101 -1.17 -14.75 -18.18
N GLU A 102 -0.97 -16.05 -17.97
CA GLU A 102 -2.01 -16.96 -17.47
C GLU A 102 -2.43 -16.65 -16.03
N ASP A 103 -1.53 -16.13 -15.19
CA ASP A 103 -1.88 -15.70 -13.83
C ASP A 103 -2.83 -14.50 -13.86
N VAL A 104 -2.66 -13.62 -14.85
CA VAL A 104 -3.55 -12.47 -15.08
C VAL A 104 -4.92 -12.96 -15.56
N ARG A 105 -4.96 -13.91 -16.50
CA ARG A 105 -6.22 -14.49 -17.00
C ARG A 105 -7.02 -15.18 -15.88
N ASN A 106 -6.32 -15.85 -14.98
CA ASN A 106 -6.90 -16.53 -13.81
C ASN A 106 -7.15 -15.60 -12.61
N SER A 107 -6.89 -14.30 -12.74
CA SER A 107 -7.01 -13.36 -11.62
C SER A 107 -8.45 -12.97 -11.26
N PHE A 108 -9.44 -13.41 -12.05
CA PHE A 108 -10.86 -13.02 -11.95
C PHE A 108 -11.07 -11.50 -11.96
N LEU A 109 -10.21 -10.76 -12.68
CA LEU A 109 -10.41 -9.33 -12.88
C LEU A 109 -11.62 -9.09 -13.78
N GLU A 110 -12.58 -8.34 -13.26
CA GLU A 110 -13.78 -7.93 -13.98
C GLU A 110 -13.70 -6.44 -14.29
N SER A 111 -14.09 -6.06 -15.50
CA SER A 111 -14.25 -4.66 -15.89
C SER A 111 -15.74 -4.31 -15.78
N ALA A 112 -16.10 -3.48 -14.80
CA ALA A 112 -17.49 -3.04 -14.59
C ALA A 112 -18.51 -4.19 -14.44
N GLY A 113 -18.09 -5.33 -13.86
CA GLY A 113 -18.93 -6.51 -13.69
C GLY A 113 -19.09 -7.38 -14.95
N ALA A 114 -18.37 -7.07 -16.02
CA ALA A 114 -18.25 -7.92 -17.21
C ALA A 114 -16.89 -8.63 -17.21
N PRO A 115 -16.83 -9.90 -17.66
CA PRO A 115 -15.57 -10.59 -17.88
C PRO A 115 -14.77 -9.86 -18.96
N ILE A 116 -13.46 -9.76 -18.74
CA ILE A 116 -12.54 -9.14 -19.70
C ILE A 116 -12.25 -10.14 -20.82
N ASP A 117 -12.42 -9.70 -22.07
CA ASP A 117 -11.94 -10.46 -23.23
C ASP A 117 -10.41 -10.32 -23.31
N TRP A 118 -9.71 -11.33 -22.82
CA TRP A 118 -8.24 -11.36 -22.76
C TRP A 118 -7.57 -11.51 -24.13
N ASP A 119 -8.30 -11.91 -25.17
CA ASP A 119 -7.76 -12.05 -26.53
C ASP A 119 -7.94 -10.77 -27.36
N SER A 120 -8.70 -9.79 -26.84
CA SER A 120 -8.80 -8.46 -27.42
C SER A 120 -7.49 -7.66 -27.32
N GLU A 121 -7.34 -6.62 -28.14
CA GLU A 121 -6.20 -5.69 -28.07
C GLU A 121 -6.10 -5.03 -26.67
N LEU A 122 -7.24 -4.70 -26.07
CA LEU A 122 -7.33 -4.17 -24.71
C LEU A 122 -6.92 -5.21 -23.67
N GLY A 123 -7.39 -6.45 -23.81
CA GLY A 123 -7.03 -7.58 -22.95
C GLY A 123 -5.53 -7.85 -22.97
N THR A 124 -4.94 -7.90 -24.17
CA THR A 124 -3.50 -8.10 -24.36
C THR A 124 -2.68 -6.97 -23.74
N SER A 125 -3.09 -5.72 -23.95
CA SER A 125 -2.44 -4.55 -23.36
C SER A 125 -2.53 -4.54 -21.83
N LEU A 126 -3.69 -4.93 -21.30
CA LEU A 126 -3.93 -5.01 -19.86
C LEU A 126 -3.12 -6.14 -19.23
N THR A 127 -3.03 -7.30 -19.87
CA THR A 127 -2.18 -8.41 -19.43
C THR A 127 -0.72 -7.97 -19.34
N ALA A 128 -0.21 -7.30 -20.36
CA ALA A 128 1.15 -6.76 -20.33
C ALA A 128 1.36 -5.73 -19.19
N ALA A 129 0.36 -4.89 -18.92
CA ALA A 129 0.43 -3.89 -17.84
C ALA A 129 0.36 -4.52 -16.43
N LEU A 130 -0.34 -5.65 -16.28
CA LEU A 130 -0.55 -6.34 -15.00
C LEU A 130 0.49 -7.40 -14.69
N THR A 131 1.42 -7.69 -15.60
CA THR A 131 2.58 -8.58 -15.38
C THR A 131 3.85 -7.74 -15.17
N PRO A 132 4.09 -7.23 -13.95
CA PRO A 132 5.26 -6.40 -13.68
C PRO A 132 6.54 -7.22 -13.76
N SER A 133 7.56 -6.66 -14.41
CA SER A 133 8.92 -7.18 -14.35
C SER A 133 9.52 -7.03 -12.94
N THR A 134 10.53 -7.86 -12.62
CA THR A 134 11.25 -7.76 -11.34
C THR A 134 11.83 -6.36 -11.10
N GLN A 135 12.29 -5.68 -12.16
CA GLN A 135 12.82 -4.32 -12.06
C GLN A 135 11.74 -3.31 -11.69
N GLN A 136 10.53 -3.43 -12.25
CA GLN A 136 9.39 -2.59 -11.89
C GLN A 136 8.96 -2.82 -10.44
N ILE A 137 8.93 -4.07 -9.98
CA ILE A 137 8.63 -4.41 -8.58
C ILE A 137 9.67 -3.77 -7.65
N ASN A 138 10.96 -3.91 -7.98
CA ASN A 138 12.04 -3.31 -7.19
C ASN A 138 11.92 -1.78 -7.11
N PHE A 139 11.60 -1.14 -8.24
CA PHE A 139 11.41 0.30 -8.30
C PHE A 139 10.24 0.76 -7.42
N VAL A 140 9.10 0.06 -7.50
CA VAL A 140 7.92 0.38 -6.68
C VAL A 140 8.25 0.23 -5.20
N ILE A 141 8.85 -0.89 -4.78
CA ILE A 141 9.24 -1.10 -3.37
C ILE A 141 10.22 -0.02 -2.92
N GLY A 142 11.25 0.29 -3.72
CA GLY A 142 12.21 1.34 -3.40
C GLY A 142 11.56 2.72 -3.23
N LYS A 143 10.60 3.06 -4.11
CA LYS A 143 9.81 4.29 -3.99
C LYS A 143 8.96 4.31 -2.71
N LEU A 144 8.35 3.20 -2.34
CA LEU A 144 7.57 3.05 -1.10
C LEU A 144 8.47 3.17 0.14
N CYS A 145 9.66 2.56 0.11
CA CYS A 145 10.65 2.68 1.17
C CYS A 145 11.14 4.12 1.35
N HIS A 146 11.34 4.86 0.27
CA HIS A 146 11.74 6.27 0.33
C HIS A 146 10.69 7.13 1.06
N LEU A 147 9.39 6.79 0.96
CA LEU A 147 8.33 7.51 1.66
C LEU A 147 8.39 7.36 3.18
N PHE A 148 9.15 6.42 3.73
CA PHE A 148 9.35 6.28 5.17
C PHE A 148 10.46 7.18 5.74
N ILE A 149 11.32 7.73 4.88
CA ILE A 149 12.46 8.57 5.24
C ILE A 149 12.06 10.06 5.32
N LEU A 150 11.03 10.46 4.56
CA LEU A 150 10.47 11.81 4.54
C LEU A 150 9.56 12.07 5.73
#